data_AF-A0A0W0ZRE2-F1
#
_entry.id   AF-A0A0W0ZRE2-F1
#
_cell.length_a   1.000
_cell.length_b   1.000
_cell.length_c   1.000
_cell.angle_alpha   90.00
_cell.angle_beta   90.00
_cell.angle_gamma   90.00
#
_symmetry.space_group_name_H-M   'P 1'
#
loop_
_entity.id
_entity.type
_entity.pdbx_description
1 polymer ?
#
loop_
_entity_poly.entity_id
_entity_poly.type
_entity_poly.pdbx_seq_one_letter_code
_entity_poly.pdbx_strand_id
1 'polypeptide(L)'
;MADEKREALGVHRNTLFSAPENNTASSKDRLKDFDAAKQSQWLEFSKNVIQDLGPRISAFPQVPPVVHKDIHCPPDMLQSRVGCTYAWLADKRREIAKMLKQGPLRHQFGLINKAGFVSTDEFNLSRDLPTQKNLIYEHLIVLTQKNEEHIEINRQQHQAQDGTKYTITVKLTAEERERLHQKNAESPSPFVEDDIILTITFDDYGKDDSRTSLVVDHRPTPFNQDYRDSSSYFQVQFDLIEPYFQACCDWESDHDIKDFLANAGKLAYGLAQLQPVGRGNSAIVEWMIRGLAKDKHIELGPFNHNELGWDFKAFLTPDINVYAAWFAEKAFTQPVLVEGEDLAPRVL
;
A
#
# COMPACT_ATOMS: atom_id res chain seq x y z
N MET A 1 29.66 -28.88 31.51
CA MET A 1 28.26 -29.01 31.05
C MET A 1 27.57 -27.76 31.51
N ALA A 2 27.39 -26.82 30.59
CA ALA A 2 26.92 -25.48 30.89
C ALA A 2 25.40 -25.47 30.94
N ASP A 3 24.85 -24.91 32.01
CA ASP A 3 23.45 -24.53 32.14
C ASP A 3 23.08 -23.55 31.03
N GLU A 4 22.31 -24.02 30.04
CA GLU A 4 21.53 -23.13 29.18
C GLU A 4 20.42 -22.51 30.02
N LYS A 5 20.64 -21.26 30.42
CA LYS A 5 19.57 -20.37 30.86
C LYS A 5 18.53 -20.30 29.74
N ARG A 6 17.44 -21.06 29.88
CA ARG A 6 16.18 -20.75 29.23
C ARG A 6 15.74 -19.38 29.72
N GLU A 7 16.01 -18.34 28.94
CA GLU A 7 15.35 -17.05 29.13
C GLU A 7 13.85 -17.29 29.03
N ALA A 8 13.12 -16.86 30.08
CA ALA A 8 11.68 -16.93 30.10
C ALA A 8 11.16 -16.05 28.95
N LEU A 9 10.58 -16.69 27.94
CA LEU A 9 9.84 -16.04 26.86
C LEU A 9 8.71 -15.23 27.50
N GLY A 10 8.88 -13.90 27.51
CA GLY A 10 7.89 -12.98 28.04
C GLY A 10 6.62 -13.03 27.20
N VAL A 11 5.47 -12.82 27.84
CA VAL A 11 4.19 -12.58 27.17
C VAL A 11 4.37 -11.40 26.21
N HIS A 12 4.56 -11.69 24.92
CA HIS A 12 4.86 -10.67 23.91
C HIS A 12 3.59 -9.87 23.60
N ARG A 13 3.47 -8.71 24.25
CA ARG A 13 2.43 -7.71 23.98
C ARG A 13 2.63 -7.16 22.57
N ASN A 14 1.55 -7.10 21.77
CA ASN A 14 1.53 -6.37 20.50
C ASN A 14 2.13 -4.97 20.71
N THR A 15 3.33 -4.74 20.18
CA THR A 15 4.11 -3.56 20.53
C THR A 15 3.46 -2.30 19.97
N LEU A 16 2.84 -2.38 18.79
CA LEU A 16 2.19 -1.25 18.12
C LEU A 16 1.04 -0.66 18.95
N PHE A 17 0.16 -1.49 19.52
CA PHE A 17 -0.99 -1.02 20.32
C PHE A 17 -0.68 -0.88 21.82
N SER A 18 0.55 -1.15 22.24
CA SER A 18 0.94 -1.17 23.66
C SER A 18 1.37 0.18 24.24
N ALA A 19 1.73 1.16 23.40
CA ALA A 19 2.16 2.48 23.84
C ALA A 19 1.33 3.60 23.20
N PRO A 20 0.89 4.61 23.98
CA PRO A 20 0.11 5.74 23.46
C PRO A 20 0.87 6.65 22.49
N GLU A 21 2.19 6.54 22.46
CA GLU A 21 3.09 7.28 21.55
C GLU A 21 3.19 6.64 20.16
N ASN A 22 2.72 5.40 20.03
CA ASN A 22 2.75 4.68 18.76
C ASN A 22 1.70 5.20 17.80
N ASN A 23 2.04 5.12 16.53
CA ASN A 23 1.16 5.50 15.45
C ASN A 23 1.31 4.52 14.29
N THR A 24 0.26 4.42 13.49
CA THR A 24 0.22 3.63 12.26
C THR A 24 0.70 4.43 11.05
N ALA A 25 1.26 5.64 11.24
CA ALA A 25 1.69 6.43 10.09
C ALA A 25 2.95 5.78 9.48
N SER A 26 2.93 5.57 8.17
CA SER A 26 4.09 5.11 7.40
C SER A 26 5.24 6.12 7.40
N SER A 27 4.97 7.36 7.82
CA SER A 27 5.86 8.50 7.77
C SER A 27 5.59 9.46 8.93
N LYS A 28 6.65 10.03 9.50
CA LYS A 28 6.56 11.11 10.50
C LYS A 28 5.86 12.36 9.97
N ASP A 29 6.09 12.71 8.70
CA ASP A 29 5.49 13.90 8.09
C ASP A 29 3.98 13.77 7.90
N ARG A 30 3.44 12.54 7.89
CA ARG A 30 2.00 12.27 7.77
C ARG A 30 1.26 12.36 9.11
N LEU A 31 1.96 12.48 10.23
CA LEU A 31 1.33 12.62 11.55
C LEU A 31 0.44 13.87 11.64
N LYS A 32 0.81 14.94 10.94
CA LYS A 32 0.01 16.18 10.85
C LYS A 32 -1.38 15.97 10.24
N ASP A 33 -1.55 14.90 9.46
CA ASP A 33 -2.84 14.57 8.84
C ASP A 33 -3.81 13.93 9.83
N PHE A 34 -3.33 13.53 11.03
CA PHE A 34 -4.12 12.93 12.08
C PHE A 34 -4.46 13.95 13.17
N ASP A 35 -5.70 13.88 13.66
CA ASP A 35 -6.09 14.62 14.85
C ASP A 35 -5.50 13.88 16.07
N ALA A 36 -4.44 14.45 16.65
CA ALA A 36 -3.73 13.85 17.78
C ALA A 36 -4.66 13.58 18.97
N ALA A 37 -5.72 14.38 19.16
CA ALA A 37 -6.70 14.16 20.21
C ALA A 37 -7.53 12.89 20.02
N LYS A 38 -7.53 12.31 18.81
CA LYS A 38 -8.27 11.08 18.45
C LYS A 38 -7.35 9.90 18.16
N GLN A 39 -6.06 10.01 18.49
CA GLN A 39 -5.07 8.97 18.18
C GLN A 39 -5.42 7.62 18.83
N SER A 40 -5.86 7.63 20.10
CA SER A 40 -6.30 6.42 20.80
C SER A 40 -7.48 5.73 20.09
N GLN A 41 -8.47 6.50 19.63
CA GLN A 41 -9.61 5.98 18.88
C GLN A 41 -9.15 5.39 17.54
N TRP A 42 -8.25 6.07 16.81
CA TRP A 42 -7.68 5.54 15.57
C TRP A 42 -6.98 4.19 15.75
N LEU A 43 -6.20 4.06 16.83
CA LEU A 43 -5.52 2.80 17.17
C LEU A 43 -6.51 1.70 17.53
N GLU A 44 -7.53 2.01 18.33
CA GLU A 44 -8.58 1.06 18.71
C GLU A 44 -9.36 0.55 17.49
N PHE A 45 -9.79 1.46 16.60
CA PHE A 45 -10.47 1.07 15.36
C PHE A 45 -9.56 0.22 14.46
N SER A 46 -8.29 0.61 14.31
CA SER A 46 -7.33 -0.15 13.50
C SER A 46 -7.15 -1.57 14.06
N LYS A 47 -7.01 -1.70 15.38
CA LYS A 47 -6.91 -2.99 16.07
C LYS A 47 -8.14 -3.86 15.79
N ASN A 48 -9.34 -3.30 15.90
CA ASN A 48 -10.59 -4.03 15.66
C ASN A 48 -10.72 -4.46 14.20
N VAL A 49 -10.41 -3.58 13.24
CA VAL A 49 -10.42 -3.92 11.81
C VAL A 49 -9.43 -5.05 11.50
N ILE A 50 -8.21 -4.98 12.04
CA ILE A 50 -7.20 -6.02 11.86
C ILE A 50 -7.63 -7.35 12.50
N GLN A 51 -8.27 -7.31 13.67
CA GLN A 51 -8.80 -8.49 14.34
C GLN A 51 -9.95 -9.16 13.57
N ASP A 52 -10.85 -8.36 13.02
CA ASP A 52 -12.01 -8.85 12.27
C ASP A 52 -11.64 -9.37 10.87
N LEU A 53 -10.46 -9.00 10.35
CA LEU A 53 -10.08 -9.33 8.98
C LEU A 53 -9.74 -10.82 8.80
N GLY A 54 -8.93 -11.42 9.68
CA GLY A 54 -8.46 -12.81 9.54
C GLY A 54 -9.57 -13.82 9.23
N PRO A 55 -10.62 -13.93 10.09
CA PRO A 55 -11.74 -14.83 9.86
C PRO A 55 -12.54 -14.59 8.57
N ARG A 56 -12.43 -13.40 7.98
CA ARG A 56 -13.14 -13.03 6.74
C ARG A 56 -12.35 -13.41 5.50
N ILE A 57 -11.02 -13.31 5.54
CA ILE A 57 -10.14 -13.60 4.39
C ILE A 57 -10.39 -15.02 3.87
N SER A 58 -10.51 -16.00 4.76
CA SER A 58 -10.74 -17.40 4.39
C SER A 58 -12.08 -17.65 3.69
N ALA A 59 -13.10 -16.82 3.99
CA ALA A 59 -14.43 -16.92 3.40
C ALA A 59 -14.55 -16.21 2.05
N PHE A 60 -13.60 -15.34 1.72
CA PHE A 60 -13.58 -14.61 0.45
C PHE A 60 -12.96 -15.45 -0.68
N PRO A 61 -13.46 -15.35 -1.93
CA PRO A 61 -14.62 -14.56 -2.37
C PRO A 61 -15.97 -15.28 -2.24
N GLN A 62 -16.03 -16.51 -1.71
CA GLN A 62 -17.24 -17.34 -1.68
C GLN A 62 -18.39 -16.69 -0.89
N VAL A 63 -18.06 -15.91 0.14
CA VAL A 63 -18.99 -15.08 0.90
C VAL A 63 -18.53 -13.61 0.79
N PRO A 64 -18.89 -12.89 -0.29
CA PRO A 64 -18.46 -11.51 -0.50
C PRO A 64 -18.88 -10.59 0.66
N PRO A 65 -18.10 -9.53 0.95
CA PRO A 65 -18.49 -8.56 1.97
C PRO A 65 -19.73 -7.77 1.53
N VAL A 66 -20.60 -7.47 2.48
CA VAL A 66 -21.64 -6.46 2.30
C VAL A 66 -21.02 -5.10 2.62
N VAL A 67 -20.93 -4.23 1.61
CA VAL A 67 -20.34 -2.89 1.72
C VAL A 67 -21.40 -1.80 1.52
N HIS A 68 -21.15 -0.60 2.05
CA HIS A 68 -22.05 0.53 1.87
C HIS A 68 -22.10 0.96 0.41
N LYS A 69 -23.31 1.23 -0.11
CA LYS A 69 -23.51 1.66 -1.50
C LYS A 69 -22.70 2.90 -1.88
N ASP A 70 -22.45 3.79 -0.91
CA ASP A 70 -21.76 5.05 -1.13
C ASP A 70 -20.23 4.94 -1.17
N ILE A 71 -19.67 3.71 -1.12
CA ILE A 71 -18.25 3.47 -1.43
C ILE A 71 -18.00 3.23 -2.92
N HIS A 72 -19.08 3.06 -3.69
CA HIS A 72 -19.06 2.79 -5.14
C HIS A 72 -18.28 1.52 -5.53
N CYS A 73 -18.37 0.46 -4.73
CA CYS A 73 -17.70 -0.81 -5.04
C CYS A 73 -18.24 -1.41 -6.35
N PRO A 74 -17.40 -1.57 -7.38
CA PRO A 74 -17.77 -2.28 -8.59
C PRO A 74 -18.05 -3.77 -8.28
N PRO A 75 -19.05 -4.41 -8.91
CA PRO A 75 -19.35 -5.82 -8.65
C PRO A 75 -18.20 -6.78 -9.02
N ASP A 76 -17.40 -6.43 -10.02
CA ASP A 76 -16.25 -7.22 -10.49
C ASP A 76 -15.10 -7.26 -9.46
N MET A 77 -14.95 -6.20 -8.65
CA MET A 77 -14.01 -6.20 -7.51
C MET A 77 -14.31 -7.32 -6.50
N LEU A 78 -15.56 -7.79 -6.39
CA LEU A 78 -15.94 -8.84 -5.44
C LEU A 78 -15.73 -10.26 -5.96
N GLN A 79 -15.06 -10.43 -7.11
CA GLN A 79 -14.82 -11.74 -7.71
C GLN A 79 -13.53 -12.42 -7.23
N SER A 80 -12.58 -11.67 -6.64
CA SER A 80 -11.33 -12.19 -6.10
C SER A 80 -11.22 -12.01 -4.59
N ARG A 81 -10.33 -12.77 -3.95
CA ARG A 81 -10.11 -12.69 -2.50
C ARG A 81 -9.46 -11.36 -2.12
N VAL A 82 -8.47 -10.91 -2.90
CA VAL A 82 -7.87 -9.58 -2.73
C VAL A 82 -8.92 -8.49 -2.88
N GLY A 83 -9.74 -8.55 -3.93
CA GLY A 83 -10.76 -7.53 -4.20
C GLY A 83 -11.85 -7.47 -3.13
N CYS A 84 -12.34 -8.61 -2.64
CA CYS A 84 -13.25 -8.68 -1.48
C CYS A 84 -12.60 -8.07 -0.23
N THR A 85 -11.36 -8.46 0.07
CA THR A 85 -10.62 -7.94 1.23
C THR A 85 -10.47 -6.43 1.15
N TYR A 86 -10.05 -5.93 -0.02
CA TYR A 86 -9.86 -4.50 -0.26
C TYR A 86 -11.18 -3.73 -0.14
N ALA A 87 -12.27 -4.22 -0.75
CA ALA A 87 -13.59 -3.58 -0.68
C ALA A 87 -14.11 -3.47 0.76
N TRP A 88 -13.95 -4.53 1.56
CA TRP A 88 -14.32 -4.52 2.97
C TRP A 88 -13.49 -3.51 3.77
N LEU A 89 -12.17 -3.46 3.54
CA LEU A 89 -11.30 -2.49 4.21
C LEU A 89 -11.57 -1.04 3.78
N ALA A 90 -11.91 -0.81 2.51
CA ALA A 90 -12.32 0.50 2.01
C ALA A 90 -13.63 0.97 2.67
N ASP A 91 -14.59 0.06 2.85
CA ASP A 91 -15.82 0.31 3.61
C ASP A 91 -15.53 0.71 5.06
N LYS A 92 -14.68 -0.06 5.76
CA LYS A 92 -14.26 0.26 7.14
C LYS A 92 -13.51 1.58 7.21
N ARG A 93 -12.64 1.85 6.23
CA ARG A 93 -11.90 3.12 6.14
C ARG A 93 -12.86 4.30 6.04
N ARG A 94 -13.93 4.14 5.26
CA ARG A 94 -14.96 5.15 5.09
C ARG A 94 -15.77 5.38 6.37
N GLU A 95 -16.22 4.31 7.02
CA GLU A 95 -16.93 4.39 8.30
C GLU A 95 -16.13 5.19 9.33
N ILE A 96 -14.86 4.81 9.54
CA ILE A 96 -13.99 5.44 10.53
C ILE A 96 -13.69 6.89 10.16
N ALA A 97 -13.46 7.19 8.87
CA ALA A 97 -13.25 8.57 8.44
C ALA A 97 -14.47 9.45 8.72
N LYS A 98 -15.70 8.97 8.50
CA LYS A 98 -16.93 9.72 8.80
C LYS A 98 -17.07 10.03 10.30
N MET A 99 -16.61 9.13 11.17
CA MET A 99 -16.62 9.32 12.63
C MET A 99 -15.52 10.27 13.11
N LEU A 100 -14.30 10.11 12.59
CA LEU A 100 -13.11 10.73 13.18
C LEU A 100 -12.65 12.00 12.46
N LYS A 101 -12.88 12.13 11.15
CA LYS A 101 -12.45 13.30 10.38
C LYS A 101 -13.55 14.36 10.33
N GLN A 102 -13.13 15.62 10.38
CA GLN A 102 -14.02 16.77 10.18
C GLN A 102 -13.97 17.26 8.73
N GLY A 103 -15.00 17.99 8.31
CA GLY A 103 -15.06 18.64 7.00
C GLY A 103 -15.47 17.73 5.84
N PRO A 104 -15.57 18.30 4.62
CA PRO A 104 -16.12 17.59 3.45
C PRO A 104 -15.25 16.42 2.98
N LEU A 105 -13.93 16.48 3.24
CA LEU A 105 -12.98 15.46 2.80
C LEU A 105 -13.18 14.10 3.49
N ARG A 106 -13.86 14.04 4.64
CA ARG A 106 -14.19 12.77 5.31
C ARG A 106 -14.99 11.80 4.43
N HIS A 107 -15.77 12.33 3.49
CA HIS A 107 -16.59 11.56 2.56
C HIS A 107 -15.82 11.04 1.34
N GLN A 108 -14.53 11.36 1.21
CA GLN A 108 -13.68 10.88 0.12
C GLN A 108 -12.84 9.66 0.52
N PHE A 109 -12.68 9.39 1.82
CA PHE A 109 -11.91 8.23 2.28
C PHE A 109 -12.66 6.92 1.98
N GLY A 110 -11.92 5.96 1.45
CA GLY A 110 -12.46 4.63 1.10
C GLY A 110 -13.43 4.65 -0.08
N LEU A 111 -13.55 5.76 -0.80
CA LEU A 111 -14.35 5.84 -2.02
C LEU A 111 -13.57 5.19 -3.16
N ILE A 112 -14.10 4.10 -3.72
CA ILE A 112 -13.48 3.38 -4.84
C ILE A 112 -13.57 4.23 -6.10
N ASN A 113 -12.47 4.27 -6.85
CA ASN A 113 -12.34 5.04 -8.06
C ASN A 113 -13.30 4.52 -9.12
N LYS A 114 -14.02 5.44 -9.77
CA LYS A 114 -14.86 5.12 -10.94
C LYS A 114 -14.02 5.14 -12.21
N ALA A 115 -14.57 4.59 -13.30
CA ALA A 115 -13.98 4.75 -14.63
C ALA A 115 -13.72 6.24 -14.95
N GLY A 116 -12.57 6.51 -15.56
CA GLY A 116 -12.04 7.84 -15.87
C GLY A 116 -11.42 8.60 -14.69
N PHE A 117 -11.39 8.04 -13.47
CA PHE A 117 -10.77 8.70 -12.33
C PHE A 117 -9.24 8.66 -12.44
N VAL A 118 -8.60 9.79 -12.17
CA VAL A 118 -7.15 9.95 -12.09
C VAL A 118 -6.80 10.35 -10.67
N SER A 119 -5.80 9.67 -10.08
CA SER A 119 -5.27 10.03 -8.78
C SER A 119 -3.92 10.70 -8.92
N THR A 120 -3.73 11.79 -8.20
CA THR A 120 -2.49 12.57 -8.21
C THR A 120 -2.11 12.92 -6.77
N ASP A 121 -0.85 12.66 -6.44
CA ASP A 121 -0.25 13.01 -5.16
C ASP A 121 0.83 14.09 -5.38
N GLU A 122 0.59 15.29 -4.84
CA GLU A 122 1.48 16.46 -5.00
C GLU A 122 2.12 16.85 -3.65
N PHE A 123 3.44 17.00 -3.66
CA PHE A 123 4.22 17.32 -2.48
C PHE A 123 5.30 18.36 -2.78
N ASN A 124 5.36 19.39 -1.95
CA ASN A 124 6.56 20.20 -1.79
C ASN A 124 7.48 19.54 -0.78
N LEU A 125 8.74 19.25 -1.13
CA LEU A 125 9.61 18.46 -0.27
C LEU A 125 9.92 19.15 1.06
N SER A 126 10.11 20.48 1.04
CA SER A 126 10.47 21.25 2.23
C SER A 126 9.28 21.57 3.13
N ARG A 127 8.10 21.82 2.54
CA ARG A 127 6.87 22.16 3.29
C ARG A 127 6.13 20.91 3.75
N ASP A 128 5.98 19.93 2.86
CA ASP A 128 5.07 18.82 3.08
C ASP A 128 5.76 17.60 3.67
N LEU A 129 7.02 17.36 3.31
CA LEU A 129 7.80 16.17 3.67
C LEU A 129 9.17 16.49 4.31
N PRO A 130 9.25 17.42 5.29
CA PRO A 130 10.53 17.95 5.78
C PRO A 130 11.44 16.90 6.40
N THR A 131 10.88 15.85 7.05
CA THR A 131 11.70 14.80 7.70
C THR A 131 12.20 13.74 6.72
N GLN A 132 11.55 13.58 5.57
CA GLN A 132 11.94 12.61 4.54
C GLN A 132 12.54 13.21 3.27
N LYS A 133 12.57 14.54 3.15
CA LYS A 133 13.02 15.25 1.94
C LYS A 133 14.35 14.74 1.39
N ASN A 134 15.31 14.42 2.26
CA ASN A 134 16.65 14.00 1.86
C ASN A 134 16.63 12.64 1.17
N LEU A 135 15.93 11.67 1.76
CA LEU A 135 15.78 10.32 1.20
C LEU A 135 15.00 10.36 -0.12
N ILE A 136 13.92 11.13 -0.18
CA ILE A 136 13.12 11.30 -1.39
C ILE A 136 13.96 11.92 -2.50
N TYR A 137 14.68 13.00 -2.21
CA TYR A 137 15.54 13.67 -3.19
C TYR A 137 16.62 12.73 -3.72
N GLU A 138 17.30 11.98 -2.86
CA GLU A 138 18.32 11.01 -3.26
C GLU A 138 17.72 9.91 -4.17
N HIS A 139 16.55 9.39 -3.83
CA HIS A 139 15.83 8.43 -4.66
C HIS A 139 15.44 9.01 -6.03
N LEU A 140 14.95 10.24 -6.07
CA LEU A 140 14.59 10.92 -7.32
C LEU A 140 15.81 11.15 -8.20
N ILE A 141 16.93 11.63 -7.65
CA ILE A 141 18.17 11.82 -8.42
C ILE A 141 18.65 10.50 -9.02
N VAL A 142 18.66 9.41 -8.24
CA VAL A 142 19.00 8.08 -8.77
C VAL A 142 18.04 7.67 -9.90
N LEU A 143 16.74 7.91 -9.74
CA LEU A 143 15.74 7.60 -10.75
C LEU A 143 15.95 8.41 -12.04
N THR A 144 16.33 9.69 -11.96
CA THR A 144 16.65 10.53 -13.14
C THR A 144 17.87 10.05 -13.92
N GLN A 145 18.67 9.14 -13.36
CA GLN A 145 19.87 8.58 -13.97
C GLN A 145 19.67 7.15 -14.48
N LYS A 146 18.50 6.54 -14.26
CA LYS A 146 18.22 5.19 -14.73
C LYS A 146 18.15 5.16 -16.26
N ASN A 147 18.68 4.07 -16.82
CA ASN A 147 18.65 3.77 -18.25
C ASN A 147 18.09 2.37 -18.45
N GLU A 148 16.79 2.22 -18.21
CA GLU A 148 16.05 0.98 -18.33
C GLU A 148 14.95 1.17 -19.37
N GLU A 149 14.67 0.15 -20.19
CA GLU A 149 13.71 0.25 -21.32
C GLU A 149 12.30 0.66 -20.88
N HIS A 150 11.89 0.29 -19.67
CA HIS A 150 10.58 0.58 -19.10
C HIS A 150 10.53 1.89 -18.30
N ILE A 151 11.58 2.73 -18.38
CA ILE A 151 11.64 4.04 -17.72
C ILE A 151 12.03 5.09 -18.75
N GLU A 152 11.12 6.04 -19.01
CA GLU A 152 11.36 7.17 -19.90
C GLU A 152 11.57 8.44 -19.09
N ILE A 153 12.61 9.21 -19.44
CA ILE A 153 12.97 10.43 -18.70
C ILE A 153 13.03 11.59 -19.69
N ASN A 154 12.13 12.56 -19.53
CA ASN A 154 12.17 13.82 -20.24
C ASN A 154 12.72 14.91 -19.33
N ARG A 155 13.79 15.57 -19.77
CA ARG A 155 14.45 16.66 -19.04
C ARG A 155 14.18 18.00 -19.72
N GLN A 156 13.65 18.94 -18.96
CA GLN A 156 13.39 20.30 -19.43
C GLN A 156 14.05 21.31 -18.48
N GLN A 157 14.91 22.18 -19.02
CA GLN A 157 15.42 23.30 -18.23
C GLN A 157 14.32 24.36 -18.09
N HIS A 158 14.14 24.88 -16.87
CA HIS A 158 13.25 26.02 -16.68
C HIS A 158 13.86 27.25 -17.36
N GLN A 159 13.16 27.80 -18.35
CA GLN A 159 13.68 28.87 -19.22
C GLN A 159 14.03 30.18 -18.48
N ALA A 160 13.59 30.35 -17.23
CA ALA A 160 13.73 31.60 -16.47
C ALA A 160 14.32 31.44 -15.06
N GLN A 161 14.59 30.21 -14.60
CA GLN A 161 15.05 29.92 -13.24
C GLN A 161 16.02 28.73 -13.29
N ASP A 162 17.07 28.72 -12.49
CA ASP A 162 18.14 27.69 -12.47
C ASP A 162 17.69 26.27 -12.02
N GLY A 163 16.45 25.87 -12.30
CA GLY A 163 15.91 24.55 -12.00
C GLY A 163 15.79 23.65 -13.23
N THR A 164 15.63 22.35 -12.98
CA THR A 164 15.34 21.34 -14.00
C THR A 164 14.04 20.63 -13.68
N LYS A 165 13.13 20.56 -14.65
CA LYS A 165 11.96 19.69 -14.58
C LYS A 165 12.30 18.33 -15.20
N TYR A 166 12.06 17.28 -14.43
CA TYR A 166 12.12 15.89 -14.88
C TYR A 166 10.71 15.33 -14.95
N THR A 167 10.34 14.73 -16.08
CA THR A 167 9.17 13.87 -16.19
C THR A 167 9.66 12.45 -16.38
N ILE A 168 9.43 11.61 -15.38
CA ILE A 168 9.87 10.23 -15.31
C ILE A 168 8.63 9.33 -15.45
N THR A 169 8.52 8.65 -16.58
CA THR A 169 7.39 7.75 -16.87
C THR A 169 7.86 6.32 -16.64
N VAL A 170 7.24 5.64 -15.67
CA VAL A 170 7.49 4.21 -15.42
C VAL A 170 6.42 3.42 -16.15
N LYS A 171 6.85 2.46 -16.97
CA LYS A 171 5.99 1.61 -17.80
C LYS A 171 6.04 0.16 -17.33
N LEU A 172 5.03 -0.60 -17.73
CA LEU A 172 5.05 -2.05 -17.64
C LEU A 172 6.21 -2.60 -18.46
N THR A 173 6.90 -3.59 -17.91
CA THR A 173 7.83 -4.41 -18.69
C THR A 173 7.07 -5.20 -19.77
N ALA A 174 7.79 -5.72 -20.76
CA ALA A 174 7.18 -6.52 -21.83
C ALA A 174 6.41 -7.74 -21.29
N GLU A 175 6.94 -8.39 -20.25
CA GLU A 175 6.30 -9.53 -19.59
C GLU A 175 5.02 -9.12 -18.85
N GLU A 176 5.07 -8.05 -18.06
CA GLU A 176 3.90 -7.55 -17.35
C GLU A 176 2.80 -7.09 -18.30
N ARG A 177 3.17 -6.43 -19.40
CA ARG A 177 2.24 -6.02 -20.45
C ARG A 177 1.55 -7.23 -21.09
N GLU A 178 2.31 -8.27 -21.44
CA GLU A 178 1.74 -9.49 -22.03
C GLU A 178 0.78 -10.18 -21.05
N ARG A 179 1.17 -10.29 -19.77
CA ARG A 179 0.33 -10.89 -18.72
C ARG A 179 -0.95 -10.09 -18.48
N LEU A 180 -0.86 -8.74 -18.47
CA LEU A 180 -2.02 -7.86 -18.39
C LEU A 180 -2.95 -8.07 -19.59
N HIS A 181 -2.37 -8.10 -20.80
CA HIS A 181 -3.13 -8.27 -22.03
C HIS A 181 -3.92 -9.57 -22.06
N GLN A 182 -3.28 -10.69 -21.71
CA GLN A 182 -3.94 -11.99 -21.64
C GLN A 182 -5.11 -11.97 -20.66
N LYS A 183 -4.91 -11.44 -19.44
CA LYS A 183 -5.97 -11.34 -18.43
C LYS A 183 -7.11 -10.42 -18.83
N ASN A 184 -6.79 -9.29 -19.47
CA ASN A 184 -7.79 -8.35 -19.94
C ASN A 184 -8.63 -8.94 -21.09
N ALA A 185 -8.00 -9.63 -22.04
CA ALA A 185 -8.66 -10.30 -23.16
C ALA A 185 -9.59 -11.45 -22.71
N GLU A 186 -9.25 -12.14 -21.63
CA GLU A 186 -10.08 -13.19 -21.00
C GLU A 186 -11.24 -12.61 -20.17
N SER A 187 -11.24 -11.31 -19.86
CA SER A 187 -12.19 -10.72 -18.94
C SER A 187 -13.58 -10.49 -19.57
N PRO A 188 -14.67 -10.48 -18.77
CA PRO A 188 -16.03 -10.24 -19.28
C PRO A 188 -16.26 -8.85 -19.89
N SER A 189 -15.47 -7.85 -19.50
CA SER A 189 -15.59 -6.47 -19.97
C SER A 189 -14.20 -5.85 -20.12
N PRO A 190 -13.47 -6.18 -21.20
CA PRO A 190 -12.12 -5.69 -21.43
C PRO A 190 -12.06 -4.17 -21.47
N PHE A 191 -10.92 -3.62 -21.04
CA PHE A 191 -10.66 -2.17 -20.99
C PHE A 191 -9.55 -1.75 -21.94
N VAL A 192 -9.49 -0.44 -22.19
CA VAL A 192 -8.38 0.16 -22.95
C VAL A 192 -7.13 0.08 -22.08
N GLU A 193 -6.15 -0.67 -22.54
CA GLU A 193 -4.87 -0.84 -21.86
C GLU A 193 -4.02 0.41 -21.98
N ASP A 194 -3.28 0.69 -20.91
CA ASP A 194 -2.23 1.70 -20.83
C ASP A 194 -0.96 0.96 -20.38
N ASP A 195 0.20 1.31 -20.92
CA ASP A 195 1.48 0.75 -20.49
C ASP A 195 2.12 1.58 -19.38
N ILE A 196 1.68 2.81 -19.13
CA ILE A 196 2.21 3.69 -18.09
C ILE A 196 1.66 3.28 -16.72
N ILE A 197 2.53 2.91 -15.79
CA ILE A 197 2.16 2.56 -14.42
C ILE A 197 1.97 3.84 -13.60
N LEU A 198 2.96 4.73 -13.65
CA LEU A 198 2.98 6.00 -12.94
C LEU A 198 3.85 7.01 -13.69
N THR A 199 3.49 8.29 -13.58
CA THR A 199 4.31 9.40 -14.05
C THR A 199 4.74 10.25 -12.86
N ILE A 200 6.04 10.46 -12.72
CA ILE A 200 6.63 11.32 -11.71
C ILE A 200 7.08 12.62 -12.36
N THR A 201 6.52 13.73 -11.92
CA THR A 201 7.07 15.06 -12.22
C THR A 201 7.89 15.54 -11.04
N PHE A 202 9.18 15.76 -11.27
CA PHE A 202 10.13 16.26 -10.28
C PHE A 202 10.69 17.61 -10.73
N ASP A 203 10.29 18.68 -10.06
CA ASP A 203 10.82 20.01 -10.29
C ASP A 203 12.01 20.22 -9.34
N ASP A 204 13.22 20.08 -9.87
CA ASP A 204 14.47 20.15 -9.13
C ASP A 204 15.06 21.57 -9.16
N TYR A 205 14.99 22.26 -8.02
CA TYR A 205 15.69 23.53 -7.79
C TYR A 205 16.85 23.37 -6.79
N GLY A 206 17.20 22.13 -6.44
CA GLY A 206 18.15 21.78 -5.40
C GLY A 206 17.48 21.24 -4.12
N LYS A 207 18.20 20.36 -3.42
CA LYS A 207 17.74 19.62 -2.22
C LYS A 207 17.16 20.49 -1.10
N ASP A 208 17.67 21.71 -0.96
CA ASP A 208 17.26 22.65 0.10
C ASP A 208 16.38 23.81 -0.42
N ASP A 209 16.08 23.86 -1.71
CA ASP A 209 15.23 24.91 -2.27
C ASP A 209 13.75 24.64 -1.94
N SER A 210 13.05 25.68 -1.50
CA SER A 210 11.63 25.60 -1.13
C SER A 210 10.69 25.36 -2.32
N ARG A 211 11.17 25.49 -3.56
CA ARG A 211 10.40 25.23 -4.78
C ARG A 211 10.48 23.77 -5.21
N THR A 212 11.42 22.99 -4.66
CA THR A 212 11.60 21.59 -5.04
C THR A 212 10.37 20.77 -4.68
N SER A 213 9.75 20.17 -5.70
CA SER A 213 8.47 19.47 -5.58
C SER A 213 8.43 18.18 -6.37
N LEU A 214 7.55 17.29 -5.94
CA LEU A 214 7.26 16.00 -6.53
C LEU A 214 5.74 15.90 -6.77
N VAL A 215 5.35 15.52 -7.98
CA VAL A 215 3.99 15.12 -8.32
C VAL A 215 4.05 13.67 -8.82
N VAL A 216 3.18 12.82 -8.28
CA VAL A 216 3.01 11.43 -8.70
C VAL A 216 1.61 11.31 -9.30
N ASP A 217 1.55 11.10 -10.61
CA ASP A 217 0.32 10.81 -11.33
C ASP A 217 0.18 9.30 -11.51
N HIS A 218 -0.89 8.74 -10.94
CA HIS A 218 -1.21 7.32 -11.02
C HIS A 218 -1.98 7.01 -12.29
N ARG A 219 -1.89 5.76 -12.75
CA ARG A 219 -2.68 5.28 -13.88
C ARG A 219 -4.19 5.54 -13.66
N PRO A 220 -4.89 6.16 -14.62
CA PRO A 220 -6.32 6.32 -14.55
C PRO A 220 -7.05 4.97 -14.48
N THR A 221 -8.19 4.92 -13.77
CA THR A 221 -9.10 3.77 -13.90
C THR A 221 -9.73 3.82 -15.30
N PRO A 222 -9.45 2.88 -16.22
CA PRO A 222 -9.91 2.96 -17.61
C PRO A 222 -11.41 2.65 -17.73
N PHE A 223 -12.03 3.23 -18.76
CA PHE A 223 -13.32 2.76 -19.26
C PHE A 223 -13.18 1.40 -19.94
N ASN A 224 -14.30 0.71 -20.19
CA ASN A 224 -14.25 -0.41 -21.15
C ASN A 224 -13.94 0.10 -22.57
N GLN A 225 -13.71 -0.84 -23.49
CA GLN A 225 -13.43 -0.55 -24.89
C GLN A 225 -14.55 0.27 -25.60
N ASP A 226 -15.77 0.26 -25.06
CA ASP A 226 -16.93 1.01 -25.56
C ASP A 226 -17.18 2.34 -24.82
N TYR A 227 -16.26 2.79 -23.95
CA TYR A 227 -16.38 4.01 -23.14
C TYR A 227 -17.61 4.08 -22.21
N ARG A 228 -18.12 2.94 -21.75
CA ARG A 228 -19.16 2.86 -20.72
C ARG A 228 -18.53 2.95 -19.33
N ASP A 229 -19.31 3.39 -18.35
CA ASP A 229 -18.94 3.47 -16.92
C ASP A 229 -18.84 2.07 -16.24
N SER A 230 -18.40 1.05 -16.99
CA SER A 230 -18.25 -0.34 -16.55
C SER A 230 -16.97 -0.89 -17.18
N SER A 231 -16.13 -1.57 -16.40
CA SER A 231 -14.96 -2.31 -16.90
C SER A 231 -14.61 -3.45 -15.94
N SER A 232 -13.91 -4.48 -16.41
CA SER A 232 -13.31 -5.53 -15.58
C SER A 232 -11.94 -5.12 -15.00
N TYR A 233 -11.66 -3.81 -14.93
CA TYR A 233 -10.34 -3.31 -14.56
C TYR A 233 -9.89 -3.78 -13.18
N PHE A 234 -10.72 -3.59 -12.15
CA PHE A 234 -10.34 -3.99 -10.80
C PHE A 234 -10.20 -5.50 -10.66
N GLN A 235 -11.11 -6.27 -11.27
CA GLN A 235 -10.96 -7.73 -11.33
C GLN A 235 -9.57 -8.12 -11.88
N VAL A 236 -9.22 -7.65 -13.07
CA VAL A 236 -7.95 -7.99 -13.72
C VAL A 236 -6.75 -7.56 -12.88
N GLN A 237 -6.78 -6.34 -12.33
CA GLN A 237 -5.67 -5.83 -11.51
C GLN A 237 -5.51 -6.64 -10.22
N PHE A 238 -6.60 -7.04 -9.56
CA PHE A 238 -6.51 -7.89 -8.37
C PHE A 238 -6.09 -9.32 -8.70
N ASP A 239 -6.51 -9.88 -9.83
CA ASP A 239 -6.05 -11.22 -10.27
C ASP A 239 -4.53 -11.25 -10.53
N LEU A 240 -3.93 -10.13 -10.94
CA LEU A 240 -2.47 -10.02 -11.11
C LEU A 240 -1.73 -10.02 -9.76
N ILE A 241 -2.36 -9.49 -8.71
CA ILE A 241 -1.80 -9.35 -7.35
C ILE A 241 -2.11 -10.58 -6.48
N GLU A 242 -3.20 -11.29 -6.78
CA GLU A 242 -3.71 -12.46 -6.04
C GLU A 242 -2.62 -13.49 -5.68
N PRO A 243 -1.65 -13.85 -6.55
CA PRO A 243 -0.60 -14.80 -6.17
C PRO A 243 0.21 -14.40 -4.93
N TYR A 244 0.47 -13.10 -4.74
CA TYR A 244 1.21 -12.60 -3.57
C TYR A 244 0.36 -12.64 -2.31
N PHE A 245 -0.92 -12.33 -2.43
CA PHE A 245 -1.88 -12.42 -1.33
C PHE A 245 -2.06 -13.89 -0.91
N GLN A 246 -2.22 -14.79 -1.87
CA GLN A 246 -2.34 -16.23 -1.65
C GLN A 246 -1.07 -16.79 -0.99
N ALA A 247 0.12 -16.36 -1.42
CA ALA A 247 1.37 -16.75 -0.76
C ALA A 247 1.45 -16.29 0.71
N CYS A 248 0.89 -15.13 1.05
CA CYS A 248 0.76 -14.71 2.46
C CYS A 248 -0.24 -15.59 3.23
N CYS A 249 -1.34 -15.98 2.59
CA CYS A 249 -2.36 -16.87 3.18
C CYS A 249 -1.88 -18.31 3.36
N ASP A 250 -0.97 -18.79 2.51
CA ASP A 250 -0.42 -20.15 2.54
C ASP A 250 0.91 -20.24 3.30
N TRP A 251 1.38 -19.11 3.86
CA TRP A 251 2.57 -19.11 4.70
C TRP A 251 2.34 -19.92 5.98
N GLU A 252 3.35 -20.69 6.38
CA GLU A 252 3.36 -21.58 7.52
C GLU A 252 4.54 -21.26 8.44
N SER A 253 4.42 -21.59 9.73
CA SER A 253 5.37 -21.18 10.78
C SER A 253 6.80 -21.73 10.65
N ASP A 254 7.01 -22.72 9.79
CA ASP A 254 8.31 -23.32 9.48
C ASP A 254 9.05 -22.62 8.32
N HIS A 255 8.41 -21.66 7.64
CA HIS A 255 9.03 -20.79 6.65
C HIS A 255 9.64 -19.52 7.29
N ASP A 256 10.53 -18.83 6.56
CA ASP A 256 11.09 -17.55 7.04
C ASP A 256 9.99 -16.46 7.00
N ILE A 257 9.91 -15.63 8.06
CA ILE A 257 9.04 -14.44 8.09
C ILE A 257 9.39 -13.51 6.91
N LYS A 258 10.65 -13.48 6.46
CA LYS A 258 11.06 -12.68 5.30
C LYS A 258 10.34 -13.10 4.02
N ASP A 259 10.00 -14.38 3.86
CA ASP A 259 9.25 -14.85 2.69
C ASP A 259 7.80 -14.34 2.72
N PHE A 260 7.17 -14.32 3.90
CA PHE A 260 5.88 -13.65 4.11
C PHE A 260 5.99 -12.16 3.76
N LEU A 261 6.99 -11.47 4.31
CA LEU A 261 7.13 -10.03 4.13
C LEU A 261 7.48 -9.63 2.70
N ALA A 262 8.24 -10.44 1.97
CA ALA A 262 8.52 -10.20 0.56
C ALA A 262 7.22 -10.23 -0.26
N ASN A 263 6.36 -11.23 -0.04
CA ASN A 263 5.05 -11.30 -0.71
C ASN A 263 4.11 -10.17 -0.27
N ALA A 264 4.09 -9.84 1.02
CA ALA A 264 3.35 -8.68 1.52
C ALA A 264 3.86 -7.36 0.91
N GLY A 265 5.16 -7.26 0.64
CA GLY A 265 5.77 -6.15 -0.08
C GLY A 265 5.28 -6.08 -1.53
N LYS A 266 5.26 -7.20 -2.26
CA LYS A 266 4.72 -7.24 -3.64
C LYS A 266 3.24 -6.83 -3.70
N LEU A 267 2.45 -7.27 -2.72
CA LEU A 267 1.06 -6.85 -2.53
C LEU A 267 0.98 -5.33 -2.26
N ALA A 268 1.78 -4.80 -1.34
CA ALA A 268 1.83 -3.38 -1.03
C ALA A 268 2.19 -2.53 -2.25
N TYR A 269 3.17 -2.98 -3.03
CA TYR A 269 3.65 -2.32 -4.24
C TYR A 269 2.54 -2.18 -5.28
N GLY A 270 1.90 -3.31 -5.64
CA GLY A 270 0.81 -3.30 -6.61
C GLY A 270 -0.36 -2.41 -6.18
N LEU A 271 -0.74 -2.45 -4.90
CA LEU A 271 -1.83 -1.62 -4.37
C LEU A 271 -1.45 -0.14 -4.23
N ALA A 272 -0.18 0.20 -3.97
CA ALA A 272 0.30 1.57 -3.95
C ALA A 272 0.21 2.21 -5.35
N GLN A 273 0.60 1.46 -6.38
CA GLN A 273 0.58 1.94 -7.76
C GLN A 273 -0.85 2.02 -8.31
N LEU A 274 -1.66 0.98 -8.08
CA LEU A 274 -3.04 0.91 -8.52
C LEU A 274 -3.93 1.99 -7.90
N GLN A 275 -3.68 2.33 -6.62
CA GLN A 275 -4.44 3.29 -5.82
C GLN A 275 -5.96 3.20 -6.01
N PRO A 276 -6.62 2.08 -5.64
CA PRO A 276 -8.05 1.86 -5.95
C PRO A 276 -9.02 2.88 -5.34
N VAL A 277 -8.57 3.68 -4.36
CA VAL A 277 -9.35 4.76 -3.75
C VAL A 277 -8.56 6.07 -3.83
N GLY A 278 -9.24 7.18 -4.12
CA GLY A 278 -8.59 8.50 -4.18
C GLY A 278 -8.07 9.01 -2.83
N ARG A 279 -8.57 8.50 -1.69
CA ARG A 279 -8.04 8.83 -0.36
C ARG A 279 -8.07 7.66 0.62
N GLY A 280 -6.94 7.46 1.30
CA GLY A 280 -6.81 6.48 2.39
C GLY A 280 -6.23 5.13 1.98
N ASN A 281 -5.70 5.00 0.77
CA ASN A 281 -5.10 3.76 0.26
C ASN A 281 -4.03 3.19 1.21
N SER A 282 -3.06 4.01 1.63
CA SER A 282 -1.97 3.53 2.51
C SER A 282 -2.47 2.88 3.80
N ALA A 283 -3.52 3.43 4.42
CA ALA A 283 -4.11 2.84 5.63
C ALA A 283 -4.86 1.52 5.35
N ILE A 284 -5.53 1.42 4.20
CA ILE A 284 -6.21 0.19 3.78
C ILE A 284 -5.18 -0.92 3.55
N VAL A 285 -4.10 -0.63 2.81
CA VAL A 285 -3.01 -1.57 2.54
C VAL A 285 -2.32 -2.01 3.83
N GLU A 286 -2.06 -1.08 4.75
CA GLU A 286 -1.50 -1.40 6.05
C GLU A 286 -2.41 -2.36 6.85
N TRP A 287 -3.71 -2.07 6.93
CA TRP A 287 -4.66 -2.97 7.61
C TRP A 287 -4.71 -4.34 6.96
N MET A 288 -4.62 -4.43 5.63
CA MET A 288 -4.56 -5.69 4.91
C MET A 288 -3.33 -6.51 5.32
N ILE A 289 -2.14 -5.92 5.23
CA ILE A 289 -0.87 -6.59 5.55
C ILE A 289 -0.82 -7.00 7.03
N ARG A 290 -1.27 -6.12 7.93
CA ARG A 290 -1.31 -6.42 9.37
C ARG A 290 -2.34 -7.51 9.71
N GLY A 291 -3.48 -7.55 9.02
CA GLY A 291 -4.47 -8.61 9.21
C GLY A 291 -3.98 -9.96 8.70
N LEU A 292 -3.32 -10.00 7.54
CA LEU A 292 -2.63 -11.19 7.04
C LEU A 292 -1.56 -11.67 8.03
N ALA A 293 -0.71 -10.78 8.52
CA ALA A 293 0.33 -11.11 9.48
C ALA A 293 -0.26 -11.64 10.79
N LYS A 294 -1.32 -11.02 11.29
CA LYS A 294 -2.01 -11.44 12.51
C LYS A 294 -2.60 -12.85 12.38
N ASP A 295 -3.21 -13.17 11.25
CA ASP A 295 -3.75 -14.52 10.97
C ASP A 295 -2.65 -15.58 10.98
N LYS A 296 -1.42 -15.18 10.65
CA LYS A 296 -0.20 -16.01 10.70
C LYS A 296 0.60 -15.89 12.00
N HIS A 297 0.02 -15.28 13.03
CA HIS A 297 0.69 -15.04 14.32
C HIS A 297 2.01 -14.26 14.21
N ILE A 298 2.15 -13.41 13.20
CA ILE A 298 3.30 -12.51 13.00
C ILE A 298 2.94 -11.13 13.57
N GLU A 299 3.71 -10.67 14.56
CA GLU A 299 3.68 -9.29 15.04
C GLU A 299 4.68 -8.46 14.25
N LEU A 300 4.17 -7.53 13.44
CA LEU A 300 5.02 -6.67 12.59
C LEU A 300 5.68 -5.52 13.37
N GLY A 301 5.09 -5.07 14.49
CA GLY A 301 5.51 -3.84 15.14
C GLY A 301 5.27 -2.57 14.29
N PRO A 302 5.85 -1.42 14.69
CA PRO A 302 5.73 -0.18 13.94
C PRO A 302 6.60 -0.17 12.68
N PHE A 303 6.21 0.67 11.71
CA PHE A 303 7.06 0.98 10.57
C PHE A 303 8.37 1.63 11.04
N ASN A 304 9.44 1.38 10.30
CA ASN A 304 10.75 1.95 10.56
C ASN A 304 10.84 3.39 10.04
N HIS A 305 10.65 4.38 10.92
CA HIS A 305 10.72 5.80 10.54
C HIS A 305 12.13 6.32 10.25
N ASN A 306 13.17 5.49 10.29
CA ASN A 306 14.51 5.84 9.79
C ASN A 306 14.64 5.54 8.28
N GLU A 307 13.70 4.79 7.73
CA GLU A 307 13.62 4.46 6.32
C GLU A 307 12.55 5.33 5.64
N LEU A 308 12.57 5.35 4.30
CA LEU A 308 11.54 6.02 3.52
C LEU A 308 10.18 5.35 3.76
N GLY A 309 9.11 6.14 3.88
CA GLY A 309 7.75 5.64 3.99
C GLY A 309 7.45 4.67 2.86
N TRP A 310 6.86 3.52 3.18
CA TRP A 310 6.73 2.40 2.25
C TRP A 310 5.98 2.76 0.96
N ASP A 311 5.00 3.66 1.04
CA ASP A 311 4.23 4.14 -0.11
C ASP A 311 5.10 5.00 -1.04
N PHE A 312 5.86 5.97 -0.50
CA PHE A 312 6.86 6.69 -1.28
C PHE A 312 7.92 5.76 -1.87
N LYS A 313 8.36 4.76 -1.10
CA LYS A 313 9.33 3.78 -1.56
C LYS A 313 8.80 2.97 -2.74
N ALA A 314 7.51 2.64 -2.77
CA ALA A 314 6.86 1.96 -3.88
C ALA A 314 6.82 2.86 -5.14
N PHE A 315 6.57 4.16 -4.98
CA PHE A 315 6.56 5.09 -6.13
C PHE A 315 7.96 5.25 -6.75
N LEU A 316 9.00 5.26 -5.92
CA LEU A 316 10.37 5.58 -6.31
C LEU A 316 11.25 4.35 -6.60
N THR A 317 10.69 3.14 -6.59
CA THR A 317 11.41 1.88 -6.85
C THR A 317 10.71 1.08 -7.95
N PRO A 318 11.03 1.30 -9.24
CA PRO A 318 10.32 0.66 -10.36
C PRO A 318 10.33 -0.87 -10.39
N ASP A 319 11.36 -1.49 -9.81
CA ASP A 319 11.46 -2.95 -9.72
C ASP A 319 10.76 -3.46 -8.46
N ILE A 320 9.69 -4.23 -8.65
CA ILE A 320 8.89 -4.83 -7.57
C ILE A 320 9.70 -5.77 -6.66
N ASN A 321 10.69 -6.49 -7.18
CA ASN A 321 11.50 -7.41 -6.40
C ASN A 321 12.52 -6.65 -5.54
N VAL A 322 13.10 -5.57 -6.08
CA VAL A 322 13.96 -4.66 -5.29
C VAL A 322 13.15 -4.01 -4.18
N TYR A 323 11.93 -3.56 -4.47
CA TYR A 323 11.02 -3.03 -3.45
C TYR A 323 10.66 -4.09 -2.40
N ALA A 324 10.29 -5.30 -2.80
CA ALA A 324 9.89 -6.38 -1.90
C ALA A 324 11.02 -6.83 -0.97
N ALA A 325 12.26 -6.90 -1.48
CA ALA A 325 13.44 -7.18 -0.67
C ALA A 325 13.66 -6.09 0.40
N TRP A 326 13.58 -4.81 0.01
CA TRP A 326 13.62 -3.71 0.97
C TRP A 326 12.47 -3.81 1.98
N PHE A 327 11.25 -4.14 1.55
CA PHE A 327 10.10 -4.22 2.44
C PHE A 327 10.30 -5.29 3.51
N ALA A 328 10.78 -6.47 3.12
CA ALA A 328 11.07 -7.58 4.02
C ALA A 328 12.18 -7.28 5.03
N GLU A 329 13.17 -6.49 4.65
CA GLU A 329 14.32 -6.19 5.51
C GLU A 329 14.14 -4.95 6.37
N LYS A 330 13.40 -3.95 5.89
CA LYS A 330 13.53 -2.57 6.37
C LYS A 330 12.21 -1.86 6.68
N ALA A 331 11.07 -2.31 6.13
CA ALA A 331 9.81 -1.58 6.32
C ALA A 331 9.35 -1.55 7.79
N PHE A 332 9.60 -2.64 8.53
CA PHE A 332 9.23 -2.78 9.93
C PHE A 332 10.46 -2.84 10.82
N THR A 333 10.32 -2.39 12.07
CA THR A 333 11.44 -2.35 13.02
C THR A 333 11.89 -3.73 13.49
N GLN A 334 10.96 -4.59 13.90
CA GLN A 334 11.24 -5.95 14.39
C GLN A 334 10.01 -6.87 14.21
N PRO A 335 9.82 -7.46 13.03
CA PRO A 335 8.77 -8.46 12.83
C PRO A 335 9.16 -9.78 13.54
N VAL A 336 8.24 -10.36 14.31
CA VAL A 336 8.48 -11.59 15.09
C VAL A 336 7.27 -12.52 15.08
N LEU A 337 7.50 -13.83 15.22
CA LEU A 337 6.45 -14.79 15.47
C LEU A 337 6.01 -14.73 16.93
N VAL A 338 4.70 -14.81 17.15
CA VAL A 338 4.08 -14.83 18.48
C VAL A 338 3.49 -16.20 18.73
N GLU A 339 3.75 -16.78 19.90
CA GLU A 339 3.09 -18.02 20.32
C GLU A 339 1.57 -17.78 20.42
N GLY A 340 0.78 -18.56 19.68
CA GLY A 340 -0.68 -18.49 19.75
C GLY A 340 -1.17 -18.94 21.13
N GLU A 341 -2.15 -18.22 21.70
CA GLU A 341 -2.81 -18.59 22.97
C GLU A 341 -3.50 -19.98 22.92
N ASP A 342 -3.69 -20.56 21.72
CA ASP A 342 -4.32 -21.86 21.50
C ASP A 342 -3.38 -23.08 21.49
N LEU A 343 -2.08 -22.90 21.79
CA LEU A 343 -1.13 -24.01 21.95
C LEU A 343 -0.94 -24.45 23.41
N ALA A 344 -1.91 -24.18 24.29
CA ALA A 344 -1.96 -24.90 25.56
C ALA A 344 -2.24 -26.39 25.26
N PRO A 345 -1.38 -27.33 25.66
CA PRO A 345 -1.66 -28.75 25.47
C PRO A 345 -2.97 -29.08 26.17
N ARG A 346 -3.95 -29.60 25.42
CA ARG A 346 -5.11 -30.26 26.01
C ARG A 346 -4.56 -31.38 26.89
N VAL A 347 -4.53 -31.12 28.20
CA VAL A 347 -4.23 -32.13 29.21
C VAL A 347 -5.28 -33.22 29.01
N LEU A 348 -4.81 -34.40 28.60
CA LEU A 348 -5.61 -35.61 28.44
C LEU A 348 -6.20 -36.06 29.77
#